data_AF-A0A395IUH6-F1
#
_entry.id   AF-A0A395IUH6-F1
#
_cell.length_a   1.000
_cell.length_b   1.000
_cell.length_c   1.000
_cell.angle_alpha   90.00
_cell.angle_beta   90.00
_cell.angle_gamma   90.00
#
_symmetry.space_group_name_H-M   'P 1'
#
loop_
_entity.id
_entity.type
_entity.pdbx_description
1 polymer ?
#
loop_
_entity_poly.entity_id
_entity_poly.type
_entity_poly.pdbx_seq_one_letter_code
_entity_poly.pdbx_strand_id
1 'polypeptide(L)'
;MTSNIDPTINEAGERFHEGKENSHLALDSKDERSIANKLAREEQREHEPVEMTREERAAKQDATLPAKLHGNEPSKGATIDQQLREEEEAELKRKGKA
;
A
#
# COMPACT_ATOMS: atom_id res chain seq x y z
N MET A 1 -1.01 16.72 -54.01
CA MET A 1 0.22 16.34 -53.27
C MET A 1 -0.23 15.66 -51.99
N THR A 2 -0.46 14.35 -52.05
CA THR A 2 -0.88 13.53 -50.90
C THR A 2 0.37 13.11 -50.15
N SER A 3 0.62 13.72 -48.99
CA SER A 3 1.71 13.34 -48.10
C SER A 3 1.38 11.97 -47.47
N ASN A 4 2.13 10.95 -47.85
CA ASN A 4 2.21 9.70 -47.12
C ASN A 4 2.86 9.99 -45.77
N ILE A 5 2.07 9.96 -44.70
CA ILE A 5 2.59 9.98 -43.33
C ILE A 5 2.95 8.54 -42.99
N ASP A 6 4.24 8.26 -42.85
CA ASP A 6 4.73 6.96 -42.38
C ASP A 6 4.22 6.71 -40.95
N PRO A 7 3.50 5.59 -40.69
CA PRO A 7 2.91 5.30 -39.38
C PRO A 7 3.94 4.90 -38.31
N THR A 8 5.22 4.79 -38.67
CA THR A 8 6.32 4.34 -37.80
C THR A 8 6.82 5.43 -36.83
N ILE A 9 6.40 6.68 -37.00
CA ILE A 9 6.90 7.81 -36.19
C ILE A 9 6.29 7.83 -34.77
N ASN A 10 5.19 7.11 -34.53
CA ASN A 10 4.59 7.01 -33.20
C ASN A 10 5.23 5.96 -32.27
N GLU A 11 6.14 5.11 -32.75
CA GLU A 11 6.70 4.01 -31.93
C GLU A 11 7.97 4.38 -31.16
N ALA A 12 8.71 5.41 -31.59
CA ALA A 12 10.03 5.73 -31.05
C ALA A 12 10.04 6.81 -29.95
N GLY A 13 8.91 7.46 -29.69
CA GLY A 13 8.80 8.60 -28.77
C GLY A 13 8.15 8.31 -27.42
N GLU A 14 7.46 7.18 -27.26
CA GLU A 14 6.67 6.89 -26.06
C GLU A 14 7.32 5.75 -25.26
N ARG A 15 7.44 5.96 -23.93
CA ARG A 15 7.80 4.97 -22.88
C ARG A 15 9.25 4.88 -22.41
N PHE A 16 9.99 5.98 -22.33
CA PHE A 16 11.29 5.97 -21.62
C PHE A 16 11.17 5.72 -20.10
N HIS A 17 9.95 5.61 -19.56
CA HIS A 17 9.67 5.38 -18.13
C HIS A 17 8.68 4.23 -17.87
N GLU A 18 8.24 3.49 -18.89
CA GLU A 18 7.37 2.34 -18.63
C GLU A 18 8.22 1.15 -18.18
N GLY A 19 7.87 0.57 -17.03
CA GLY A 19 8.49 -0.67 -16.55
C GLY A 19 8.14 -1.83 -17.48
N LYS A 20 9.03 -2.82 -17.60
CA LYS A 20 8.73 -4.04 -18.37
C LYS A 20 7.48 -4.72 -17.80
N GLU A 21 6.60 -5.16 -18.67
CA GLU A 21 5.43 -6.00 -18.32
C GLU A 21 5.84 -7.12 -17.35
N ASN A 22 5.05 -7.30 -16.28
CA ASN A 22 5.27 -8.29 -15.21
C ASN A 22 6.48 -8.06 -14.27
N SER A 23 7.16 -6.90 -14.31
CA SER A 23 8.31 -6.64 -13.43
C SER A 23 8.02 -6.73 -11.93
N HIS A 24 6.76 -6.67 -11.52
CA HIS A 24 6.33 -6.75 -10.11
C HIS A 24 5.70 -8.09 -9.72
N LEU A 25 5.61 -9.05 -10.65
CA LEU A 25 5.02 -10.36 -10.36
C LEU A 25 6.07 -11.29 -9.77
N ALA A 26 5.93 -11.61 -8.48
CA ALA A 26 6.93 -12.43 -7.80
C ALA A 26 6.95 -13.91 -8.25
N LEU A 27 5.85 -14.39 -8.87
CA LEU A 27 5.70 -15.73 -9.45
C LEU A 27 5.59 -15.68 -10.98
N ASP A 28 6.31 -14.76 -11.64
CA ASP A 28 6.29 -14.68 -13.10
C ASP A 28 6.77 -16.00 -13.74
N SER A 29 6.01 -16.43 -14.74
CA SER A 29 6.32 -17.58 -15.60
C SER A 29 7.58 -17.35 -16.45
N LYS A 30 7.91 -16.09 -16.75
CA LYS A 30 9.10 -15.67 -17.49
C LYS A 30 10.30 -15.36 -16.59
N ASP A 31 10.14 -15.51 -15.27
CA ASP A 31 11.24 -15.39 -14.32
C ASP A 31 12.15 -16.63 -14.39
N GLU A 32 13.44 -16.37 -14.64
CA GLU A 32 14.51 -17.35 -14.76
C GLU A 32 14.90 -18.02 -13.43
N ARG A 33 14.39 -17.53 -12.29
CA ARG A 33 14.55 -18.20 -10.99
C ARG A 33 13.87 -19.58 -11.01
N SER A 34 14.50 -20.54 -10.34
CA SER A 34 13.91 -21.88 -10.14
C SER A 34 12.62 -21.80 -9.31
N ILE A 35 11.73 -22.80 -9.47
CA ILE A 35 10.46 -22.87 -8.71
C ILE A 35 10.73 -22.89 -7.20
N ALA A 36 11.74 -23.66 -6.76
CA ALA A 36 12.14 -23.72 -5.36
C ALA A 36 12.55 -22.34 -4.81
N ASN A 37 13.33 -21.56 -5.58
CA ASN A 37 13.76 -20.23 -5.17
C ASN A 37 12.61 -19.22 -5.14
N LYS A 38 11.66 -19.33 -6.09
CA LYS A 38 10.46 -18.49 -6.12
C LYS A 38 9.59 -18.73 -4.88
N LEU A 39 9.34 -19.99 -4.54
CA LEU A 39 8.56 -20.35 -3.36
C LEU A 39 9.25 -19.94 -2.05
N ALA A 40 10.56 -20.18 -1.92
CA ALA A 40 11.33 -19.78 -0.73
C ALA A 40 11.29 -18.26 -0.49
N ARG A 41 11.33 -17.45 -1.57
CA ARG A 41 11.20 -15.99 -1.47
C ARG A 41 9.81 -15.57 -1.00
N GLU A 42 8.74 -16.21 -1.50
CA GLU A 42 7.38 -15.88 -1.08
C GLU A 42 7.12 -16.27 0.37
N GLU A 43 7.61 -17.44 0.80
CA GLU A 43 7.53 -17.86 2.20
C GLU A 43 8.24 -16.87 3.13
N GLN A 44 9.42 -16.39 2.77
CA GLN A 44 10.12 -15.35 3.53
C GLN A 44 9.30 -14.05 3.60
N ARG A 45 8.66 -13.67 2.49
CA ARG A 45 7.85 -12.45 2.39
C ARG A 45 6.61 -12.46 3.28
N GLU A 46 5.95 -13.61 3.43
CA GLU A 46 4.81 -13.79 4.33
C GLU A 46 5.21 -13.55 5.80
N HIS A 47 6.47 -13.81 6.15
CA HIS A 47 7.02 -13.60 7.48
C HIS A 47 7.75 -12.26 7.65
N GLU A 48 7.93 -11.49 6.59
CA GLU A 48 8.51 -10.16 6.66
C GLU A 48 7.49 -9.19 7.29
N PRO A 49 7.88 -8.42 8.32
CA PRO A 49 7.01 -7.39 8.84
C PRO A 49 6.79 -6.36 7.74
N VAL A 50 5.53 -6.10 7.39
CA VAL A 50 5.18 -4.99 6.49
C VAL A 50 5.73 -3.72 7.12
N GLU A 51 6.69 -3.08 6.45
CA GLU A 51 7.28 -1.83 6.92
C GLU A 51 6.20 -0.75 6.93
N MET A 52 5.64 -0.52 8.12
CA MET A 52 4.60 0.48 8.26
C MET A 52 5.22 1.86 8.18
N THR A 53 4.65 2.71 7.34
CA THR A 53 5.03 4.12 7.30
C THR A 53 4.69 4.81 8.62
N ARG A 54 5.29 5.97 8.87
CA ARG A 54 5.02 6.75 10.09
C ARG A 54 3.53 7.09 10.22
N GLU A 55 2.87 7.38 9.09
CA GLU A 55 1.45 7.71 9.01
C GLU A 55 0.57 6.51 9.32
N GLU A 56 0.90 5.33 8.79
CA GLU A 56 0.17 4.08 9.07
C GLU A 56 0.28 3.67 10.56
N ARG A 57 1.45 3.88 11.16
CA ARG A 57 1.63 3.67 12.61
C ARG A 57 0.77 4.64 13.42
N ALA A 58 0.71 5.91 13.00
CA ALA A 58 -0.11 6.91 13.65
C ALA A 58 -1.61 6.58 13.53
N ALA A 59 -2.07 6.16 12.35
CA ALA A 59 -3.46 5.77 12.11
C ALA A 59 -3.90 4.56 12.96
N LYS A 60 -3.00 3.59 13.16
CA LYS A 60 -3.25 2.45 14.06
C LYS A 60 -3.41 2.85 15.52
N GLN A 61 -2.71 3.89 15.96
CA GLN A 61 -2.79 4.38 17.34
C GLN A 61 -4.07 5.20 17.56
N ASP A 62 -4.31 6.20 16.71
CA ASP A 62 -5.47 7.09 16.81
C ASP A 62 -5.88 7.52 15.40
N ALA A 63 -7.17 7.37 15.09
CA ALA A 63 -7.72 7.71 13.78
C ALA A 63 -7.53 9.19 13.39
N THR A 64 -7.41 10.08 14.37
CA THR A 64 -7.28 11.52 14.18
C THR A 64 -5.82 11.98 13.99
N LEU A 65 -4.83 11.14 14.31
CA LEU A 65 -3.42 11.53 14.27
C LEU A 65 -2.90 11.83 12.86
N PRO A 66 -3.22 11.08 11.80
CA PRO A 66 -2.77 11.42 10.45
C PRO A 66 -3.14 12.86 10.07
N ALA A 67 -4.40 13.25 10.31
CA ALA A 67 -4.85 14.62 10.02
C ALA A 67 -4.08 15.67 10.85
N LYS A 68 -3.92 15.43 12.16
CA LYS A 68 -3.16 16.32 13.05
C LYS A 68 -1.69 16.44 12.65
N LEU A 69 -1.06 15.36 12.20
CA LEU A 69 0.34 15.34 11.74
C LEU A 69 0.54 16.24 10.50
N HIS A 70 -0.45 16.31 9.64
CA HIS A 70 -0.46 17.19 8.48
C HIS A 70 -1.01 18.61 8.79
N GLY A 71 -1.36 18.91 10.05
CA GLY A 71 -1.89 20.21 10.46
C GLY A 71 -3.35 20.46 10.04
N ASN A 72 -4.08 19.41 9.66
CA ASN A 72 -5.47 19.47 9.23
C ASN A 72 -6.44 19.10 10.35
N GLU A 73 -7.69 19.54 10.23
CA GLU A 73 -8.76 19.08 11.12
C GLU A 73 -9.14 17.62 10.77
N PRO A 74 -9.27 16.72 11.76
CA PRO A 74 -9.71 15.35 11.52
C PRO A 74 -11.14 15.31 10.98
N SER A 75 -11.43 14.33 10.13
CA SER A 75 -12.78 14.14 9.60
C SER A 75 -13.74 13.73 10.71
N LYS A 76 -15.04 13.99 10.50
CA LYS A 76 -16.10 13.56 11.43
C LYS A 76 -16.05 12.05 11.69
N GLY A 77 -15.77 11.25 10.66
CA GLY A 77 -15.63 9.80 10.78
C GLY A 77 -14.44 9.40 11.66
N ALA A 78 -13.26 9.99 11.42
CA ALA A 78 -12.07 9.71 12.22
C ALA A 78 -12.27 10.06 13.71
N THR A 79 -13.00 11.13 14.01
CA THR A 79 -13.36 11.50 15.38
C THR A 79 -14.30 10.47 16.02
N ILE A 80 -15.32 10.00 15.30
CA ILE A 80 -16.26 8.97 15.79
C ILE A 80 -15.53 7.65 16.02
N ASP A 81 -14.66 7.24 15.10
CA ASP A 81 -13.88 6.00 15.21
C ASP A 81 -12.94 6.02 16.42
N GLN A 82 -12.45 7.20 16.80
CA GLN A 82 -11.62 7.37 17.98
C GLN A 82 -12.47 7.34 19.26
N GLN A 83 -13.62 8.01 19.28
CA GLN A 83 -14.56 7.97 20.41
C GLN A 83 -15.04 6.56 20.71
N LEU A 84 -15.43 5.80 19.68
CA LEU A 84 -15.90 4.43 19.84
C LEU A 84 -14.81 3.53 20.45
N ARG A 85 -13.55 3.67 19.99
CA ARG A 85 -12.42 2.94 20.57
C ARG A 85 -12.21 3.25 22.05
N GLU A 86 -12.29 4.52 22.43
CA GLU A 86 -12.13 4.94 23.83
C GLU A 86 -13.27 4.44 24.72
N GLU A 87 -14.51 4.46 24.22
CA GLU A 87 -15.68 3.91 24.90
C GLU A 87 -15.56 2.39 25.10
N GLU A 88 -15.20 1.65 24.05
CA GLU A 88 -14.97 0.20 24.11
C GLU A 88 -13.85 -0.16 25.09
N GLU A 89 -12.73 0.57 25.07
CA GLU A 89 -11.62 0.34 26.01
C GLU A 89 -12.05 0.64 27.46
N ALA A 90 -12.84 1.69 27.67
CA ALA A 90 -13.39 2.02 28.99
C ALA A 90 -14.36 0.94 29.49
N GLU A 91 -15.21 0.40 28.60
CA GLU A 91 -16.08 -0.73 28.93
C GLU A 91 -15.31 -2.00 29.26
N LEU A 92 -14.29 -2.35 28.47
CA LEU A 92 -13.44 -3.51 28.72
C LEU A 92 -12.72 -3.38 30.07
N LYS A 93 -12.22 -2.18 30.41
CA LYS A 93 -11.63 -1.89 31.72
C LYS A 93 -12.63 -2.02 32.87
N ARG A 94 -13.90 -1.66 32.66
CA ARG A 94 -14.97 -1.85 33.65
C ARG A 94 -15.33 -3.33 33.81
N LYS A 95 -15.45 -4.07 32.71
CA LYS A 95 -15.77 -5.51 32.69
C LYS A 95 -14.64 -6.37 33.26
N GLY A 96 -13.37 -6.06 32.99
CA GLY A 96 -12.20 -6.79 33.49
C GLY A 96 -11.78 -6.45 34.94
N LYS A 97 -12.45 -5.46 35.58
CA LYS A 97 -12.29 -5.15 37.01
C LYS A 97 -13.32 -5.86 37.89
N ALA A 98 -14.26 -6.60 37.31
CA ALA A 98 -15.27 -7.41 38.00
C ALA A 98 -14.77 -8.85 38.23
#